data_AF-A0A7X1G1V9-F1
#
_entry.id   AF-A0A7X1G1V9-F1
#
_cell.length_a   1.000
_cell.length_b   1.000
_cell.length_c   1.000
_cell.angle_alpha   90.00
_cell.angle_beta   90.00
_cell.angle_gamma   90.00
#
_symmetry.space_group_name_H-M   'P 1'
#
loop_
_entity.id
_entity.type
_entity.pdbx_description
1 polymer ?
#
loop_
_entity_poly.entity_id
_entity_poly.type
_entity_poly.pdbx_seq_one_letter_code
_entity_poly.pdbx_strand_id
1 'polypeptide(L)'
;MALTERRIRYETLIRWHEDGSIGAHQVDLDQMLRDGVVISSTLTTTMPLGTADYPGVTPLSDILGEAASAALARVGVLEQALSEVSSLAQQQLEQLSQVRGELGTTQVDLARAQQTVADLQVQLAQGRTAEEAPGGVIAASEPAA
;
A
#
# COMPACT_ATOMS: atom_id res chain seq x y z
N MET A 1 24.50 21.99 -18.50
CA MET A 1 23.71 22.49 -17.36
C MET A 1 22.57 23.31 -17.90
N ALA A 2 21.32 22.93 -17.61
CA ALA A 2 20.15 23.64 -18.11
C ALA A 2 19.62 24.57 -17.01
N LEU A 3 19.55 25.86 -17.34
CA LEU A 3 18.79 26.83 -16.54
C LEU A 3 17.38 26.90 -17.13
N THR A 4 16.37 26.81 -16.27
CA THR A 4 14.95 26.90 -16.67
C THR A 4 14.28 27.99 -15.86
N GLU A 5 13.54 28.85 -16.54
CA GLU A 5 12.70 29.85 -15.90
C GLU A 5 11.29 29.30 -15.75
N ARG A 6 10.69 29.52 -14.58
CA ARG A 6 9.30 29.13 -14.29
C ARG A 6 8.63 30.22 -13.48
N ARG A 7 7.46 30.69 -13.94
CA ARG A 7 6.55 31.50 -13.13
C ARG A 7 5.53 30.60 -12.45
N ILE A 8 5.32 30.81 -11.16
CA ILE A 8 4.25 30.15 -10.39
C ILE A 8 3.42 31.16 -9.63
N ARG A 9 2.13 30.86 -9.46
CA ARG A 9 1.26 31.64 -8.58
C ARG A 9 1.65 31.35 -7.12
N TYR A 10 1.89 32.40 -6.35
CA TYR A 10 2.36 32.28 -4.96
C TYR A 10 1.28 32.63 -3.96
N GLU A 11 0.65 33.80 -4.13
CA GLU A 11 -0.35 34.30 -3.19
C GLU A 11 -1.51 34.94 -3.94
N THR A 12 -2.72 34.75 -3.40
CA THR A 12 -3.91 35.52 -3.77
C THR A 12 -4.55 36.03 -2.50
N LEU A 13 -4.56 37.36 -2.34
CA LEU A 13 -5.14 38.02 -1.18
C LEU A 13 -6.51 38.58 -1.57
N ILE A 14 -7.55 38.13 -0.88
CA ILE A 14 -8.91 38.65 -1.02
C ILE A 14 -9.24 39.38 0.28
N ARG A 15 -9.71 40.63 0.17
CA ARG A 15 -10.10 41.49 1.29
C ARG A 15 -11.55 41.88 1.14
N TRP A 16 -12.29 41.73 2.22
CA TRP A 16 -13.65 42.24 2.37
C TRP A 16 -13.59 43.52 3.18
N HIS A 17 -14.18 44.58 2.65
CA HIS A 17 -14.27 45.87 3.31
C HIS A 17 -15.63 46.03 4.01
N GLU A 18 -15.69 46.88 5.04
CA GLU A 18 -16.92 47.15 5.80
C GLU A 18 -18.04 47.75 4.94
N ASP A 19 -17.68 48.43 3.85
CA ASP A 19 -18.62 48.99 2.86
C ASP A 19 -19.18 47.95 1.88
N GLY A 20 -18.80 46.67 2.02
CA GLY A 20 -19.22 45.57 1.16
C GLY A 20 -18.41 45.44 -0.13
N SER A 21 -17.41 46.30 -0.37
CA SER A 21 -16.49 46.13 -1.50
C SER A 21 -15.53 44.97 -1.27
N ILE A 22 -15.10 44.34 -2.37
CA ILE A 22 -14.12 43.26 -2.35
C ILE A 22 -12.92 43.69 -3.17
N GLY A 23 -11.75 43.71 -2.54
CA GLY A 23 -10.46 43.89 -3.20
C GLY A 23 -9.73 42.57 -3.32
N ALA A 24 -9.15 42.28 -4.48
CA ALA A 24 -8.35 41.08 -4.67
C ALA A 24 -7.03 41.41 -5.38
N HIS A 25 -5.95 40.76 -4.98
CA HIS A 25 -4.63 40.92 -5.56
C HIS A 25 -3.93 39.57 -5.68
N GLN A 26 -3.12 39.38 -6.74
CA GLN A 26 -2.20 38.26 -6.83
C GLN A 26 -0.74 38.71 -6.80
N VAL A 27 0.11 37.80 -6.34
CA VAL A 27 1.56 37.88 -6.48
C VAL A 27 2.06 36.53 -6.99
N ASP A 28 2.90 36.56 -8.02
CA ASP A 28 3.56 35.39 -8.57
C ASP A 28 5.03 35.33 -8.11
N LEU A 29 5.67 34.18 -8.32
CA LEU A 29 7.10 33.99 -8.15
C LEU A 29 7.74 33.66 -9.50
N ASP A 30 8.72 34.45 -9.89
CA ASP A 30 9.65 34.12 -10.96
C ASP A 30 10.81 33.29 -10.38
N GLN A 31 10.85 32.02 -10.76
CA GLN A 31 11.84 31.06 -10.28
C GLN A 31 12.85 30.72 -11.38
N MET A 32 14.13 30.72 -11.03
CA MET A 32 15.18 30.09 -11.85
C MET A 32 15.55 28.75 -11.26
N LEU A 33 15.50 27.72 -12.08
CA LEU A 33 15.83 26.35 -11.71
C LEU A 33 17.13 25.94 -12.42
N ARG A 34 18.02 25.27 -11.70
CA ARG A 34 19.17 24.55 -12.26
C ARG A 34 18.97 23.08 -11.98
N ASP A 35 18.86 22.29 -13.04
CA ASP A 35 18.66 20.84 -12.96
C ASP A 35 17.48 20.45 -12.03
N GLY A 36 16.38 21.22 -12.09
CA GLY A 36 15.16 21.00 -11.31
C GLY A 36 15.17 21.57 -9.89
N VAL A 37 16.29 22.11 -9.41
CA VAL A 37 16.40 22.74 -8.09
C VAL A 37 16.25 24.25 -8.22
N VAL A 38 15.40 24.88 -7.41
CA VAL A 38 15.23 26.34 -7.38
C VAL A 38 16.50 26.98 -6.82
N ILE A 39 17.14 27.83 -7.63
CA ILE A 39 18.36 28.58 -7.25
C ILE A 39 18.10 30.07 -7.04
N SER A 40 17.00 30.59 -7.58
CA SER A 40 16.54 31.97 -7.35
C SER A 40 15.01 32.01 -7.43
N SER A 41 14.40 32.88 -6.62
CA SER A 41 12.96 33.07 -6.55
C SER A 41 12.67 34.53 -6.22
N THR A 42 12.00 35.24 -7.12
CA THR A 42 11.69 36.67 -6.94
C THR A 42 10.18 36.89 -7.02
N LEU A 43 9.63 37.65 -6.08
CA LEU A 43 8.21 38.04 -6.11
C LEU A 43 7.98 39.04 -7.25
N THR A 44 6.92 38.82 -8.01
CA THR A 44 6.47 39.79 -9.01
C THR A 44 5.77 40.97 -8.35
N THR A 45 5.53 42.02 -9.12
CA THR A 45 4.67 43.13 -8.67
C THR A 45 3.26 42.61 -8.40
N THR A 46 2.64 43.12 -7.34
CA THR A 46 1.25 42.84 -7.00
C THR A 46 0.32 43.29 -8.12
N MET A 47 -0.49 42.37 -8.63
CA MET A 47 -1.47 42.66 -9.69
C MET A 47 -2.88 42.68 -9.08
N PRO A 48 -3.67 43.75 -9.28
CA PRO A 48 -5.07 43.75 -8.87
C PRO A 48 -5.87 42.76 -9.70
N LEU A 49 -6.82 42.09 -9.05
CA LEU A 49 -7.76 41.17 -9.68
C LEU A 49 -9.14 41.83 -9.71
N GLY A 50 -9.83 41.69 -10.84
CA GLY A 50 -11.20 42.12 -10.98
C GLY A 50 -12.15 41.19 -10.24
N THR A 51 -12.93 41.71 -9.30
CA THR A 51 -14.01 40.96 -8.64
C THR A 51 -15.28 40.87 -9.50
N ALA A 52 -15.32 41.64 -10.59
CA ALA A 52 -16.28 41.57 -11.69
C ALA A 52 -15.51 41.70 -13.03
N ASP A 53 -16.19 41.52 -14.16
CA ASP A 53 -15.63 41.66 -15.52
C ASP A 53 -15.25 43.11 -15.82
N TYR A 54 -14.16 43.57 -15.23
CA TYR A 54 -13.63 44.90 -15.42
C TYR A 54 -12.54 44.88 -16.50
N PRO A 55 -12.62 45.72 -17.54
CA PRO A 55 -11.64 45.71 -18.62
C PRO A 55 -10.23 46.00 -18.09
N GLY A 56 -9.25 45.19 -18.49
CA GLY A 56 -7.83 45.41 -18.19
C GLY A 56 -7.34 44.82 -16.87
N VAL A 57 -8.17 44.09 -16.13
CA VAL A 57 -7.75 43.30 -14.96
C VAL A 57 -8.10 41.83 -15.14
N THR A 58 -7.30 40.94 -14.56
CA THR A 58 -7.58 39.51 -14.58
C THR A 58 -8.79 39.22 -13.67
N PRO A 59 -9.85 38.55 -14.18
CA PRO A 59 -10.98 38.17 -13.35
C PRO A 59 -10.57 37.21 -12.22
N LEU A 60 -11.06 37.48 -11.01
CA LEU A 60 -10.87 36.58 -9.86
C LEU A 60 -11.48 35.20 -10.12
N SER A 61 -12.55 35.13 -10.92
CA SER A 61 -13.19 33.88 -11.35
C SER A 61 -12.24 32.97 -12.11
N ASP A 62 -11.32 33.51 -12.91
CA ASP A 62 -10.39 32.72 -13.70
C ASP A 62 -9.38 32.04 -12.78
N ILE A 63 -8.88 32.77 -11.78
CA ILE A 63 -7.93 32.25 -10.79
C ILE A 63 -8.57 31.18 -9.91
N LEU A 64 -9.78 31.46 -9.41
CA LEU A 64 -10.52 30.50 -8.60
C LEU A 64 -10.96 29.28 -9.42
N GLY A 65 -11.32 29.49 -10.68
CA GLY A 65 -11.69 28.44 -11.63
C GLY A 65 -10.51 27.52 -11.97
N GLU A 66 -9.32 28.08 -12.22
CA GLU A 66 -8.08 27.32 -12.42
C GLU A 66 -7.73 26.50 -11.18
N ALA A 67 -7.77 27.12 -9.99
CA ALA A 67 -7.47 26.44 -8.73
C ALA A 67 -8.48 25.32 -8.43
N ALA A 68 -9.78 25.57 -8.62
CA ALA A 68 -10.83 24.59 -8.45
C ALA A 68 -10.70 23.44 -9.45
N SER A 69 -10.43 23.73 -10.73
CA SER A 69 -10.23 22.71 -11.76
C SER A 69 -9.00 21.84 -11.47
N ALA A 70 -7.89 22.45 -11.04
CA ALA A 70 -6.70 21.72 -10.64
C ALA A 70 -6.94 20.87 -9.37
N ALA A 71 -7.70 21.38 -8.41
CA ALA A 71 -8.09 20.63 -7.22
C ALA A 71 -8.98 19.42 -7.57
N LEU A 72 -9.99 19.61 -8.41
CA LEU A 72 -10.87 18.54 -8.88
C LEU A 72 -10.09 17.48 -9.67
N ALA A 73 -9.15 17.89 -10.53
CA ALA A 73 -8.28 16.96 -11.24
C ALA A 73 -7.43 16.13 -10.27
N ARG A 74 -6.87 16.76 -9.22
CA ARG A 74 -6.12 16.05 -8.16
C ARG A 74 -7.00 15.10 -7.37
N VAL A 75 -8.24 15.48 -7.06
CA VAL A 75 -9.21 14.59 -6.40
C VAL A 75 -9.45 13.36 -7.26
N GLY A 76 -9.70 13.51 -8.56
CA GLY A 76 -9.89 12.36 -9.46
C GLY A 76 -8.68 11.43 -9.51
N VAL A 77 -7.46 11.96 -9.54
CA VAL A 77 -6.22 11.15 -9.48
C VAL A 77 -6.12 10.41 -8.15
N LEU A 78 -6.44 11.06 -7.03
CA LEU A 78 -6.40 10.44 -5.70
C LEU A 78 -7.49 9.36 -5.54
N GLU A 79 -8.68 9.57 -6.08
CA GLU A 79 -9.75 8.57 -6.10
C GLU A 79 -9.35 7.32 -6.89
N GLN A 80 -8.71 7.52 -8.05
CA GLN A 80 -8.19 6.41 -8.84
C GLN A 80 -7.09 5.65 -8.07
N ALA A 81 -6.12 6.35 -7.50
CA ALA A 81 -5.05 5.73 -6.70
C ALA A 81 -5.61 4.98 -5.48
N LEU A 82 -6.64 5.53 -4.82
CA LEU A 82 -7.32 4.88 -3.71
C LEU A 82 -8.02 3.59 -4.16
N SER A 83 -8.66 3.60 -5.33
CA SER A 83 -9.31 2.41 -5.92
C SER A 83 -8.29 1.30 -6.21
N GLU A 84 -7.14 1.66 -6.81
CA GLU A 84 -6.06 0.73 -7.10
C GLU A 84 -5.48 0.09 -5.82
N VAL A 85 -5.19 0.91 -4.82
CA VAL A 85 -4.67 0.43 -3.51
C VAL A 85 -5.70 -0.46 -2.82
N SER A 86 -6.99 -0.11 -2.88
CA SER A 86 -8.06 -0.92 -2.28
C SER A 86 -8.20 -2.28 -2.97
N SER A 87 -8.08 -2.32 -4.30
CA SER A 87 -8.08 -3.57 -5.06
C SER A 87 -6.89 -4.45 -4.68
N LEU A 88 -5.69 -3.87 -4.57
CA LEU A 88 -4.49 -4.59 -4.16
C LEU A 88 -4.63 -5.15 -2.73
N ALA A 89 -5.18 -4.37 -1.80
CA ALA A 89 -5.42 -4.83 -0.43
C ALA A 89 -6.40 -6.02 -0.38
N GLN A 90 -7.46 -5.98 -1.20
CA GLN A 90 -8.41 -7.09 -1.31
C GLN A 90 -7.74 -8.36 -1.85
N GLN A 91 -6.91 -8.25 -2.89
CA GLN A 91 -6.15 -9.39 -3.42
C GLN A 91 -5.19 -9.98 -2.37
N GLN A 92 -4.52 -9.14 -1.59
CA GLN A 92 -3.63 -9.59 -0.53
C GLN A 92 -4.39 -10.31 0.59
N LEU A 93 -5.59 -9.85 0.95
CA LEU A 93 -6.45 -10.53 1.93
C LEU A 93 -6.87 -11.92 1.45
N GLU A 94 -7.22 -12.06 0.17
CA GLU A 94 -7.57 -13.35 -0.44
C GLU A 94 -6.38 -14.31 -0.43
N GLN A 95 -5.18 -13.83 -0.82
CA GLN A 95 -3.95 -14.62 -0.75
C GLN A 95 -3.61 -15.08 0.68
N LEU A 96 -3.75 -14.20 1.67
CA LEU A 96 -3.52 -14.55 3.08
C LEU A 96 -4.51 -15.61 3.56
N SER A 97 -5.78 -15.50 3.15
CA SER A 97 -6.81 -16.50 3.45
C SER A 97 -6.47 -17.86 2.86
N GLN A 98 -6.01 -17.89 1.61
CA GLN A 98 -5.56 -19.12 0.94
C GLN A 98 -4.37 -19.75 1.66
N VAL A 99 -3.30 -18.98 1.91
CA VAL A 99 -2.10 -19.48 2.62
C VAL A 99 -2.45 -20.00 4.00
N ARG A 100 -3.37 -19.34 4.71
CA ARG A 100 -3.86 -19.84 6.00
C ARG A 100 -4.60 -21.17 5.88
N GLY A 101 -5.40 -21.34 4.82
CA GLY A 101 -6.05 -22.61 4.50
C GLY A 101 -5.04 -23.73 4.24
N GLU A 102 -4.06 -23.47 3.37
CA GLU A 102 -2.97 -24.39 3.05
C GLU A 102 -2.16 -24.77 4.31
N LEU A 103 -1.83 -23.80 5.16
CA LEU A 103 -1.17 -24.04 6.45
C LEU A 103 -2.01 -24.96 7.35
N GLY A 104 -3.32 -24.77 7.41
CA GLY A 104 -4.21 -25.65 8.16
C GLY A 104 -4.18 -27.10 7.65
N THR A 105 -4.21 -27.29 6.32
CA THR A 105 -4.14 -28.63 5.72
C THR A 105 -2.80 -29.32 6.00
N THR A 106 -1.69 -28.60 5.84
CA THR A 106 -0.34 -29.14 6.12
C THR A 106 -0.14 -29.51 7.59
N GLN A 107 -0.74 -28.77 8.53
CA GLN A 107 -0.73 -29.12 9.95
C GLN A 107 -1.48 -30.44 10.22
N VAL A 108 -2.65 -30.62 9.60
CA VAL A 108 -3.43 -31.88 9.71
C VAL A 108 -2.64 -33.05 9.12
N ASP A 109 -2.02 -32.87 7.96
CA ASP A 109 -1.23 -33.92 7.32
C ASP A 109 0.02 -34.28 8.13
N LEU A 110 0.70 -33.28 8.72
CA LEU A 110 1.81 -33.50 9.63
C LEU A 110 1.38 -34.32 10.86
N ALA A 111 0.25 -33.98 11.48
CA ALA A 111 -0.28 -34.72 12.61
C ALA A 111 -0.62 -36.18 12.23
N ARG A 112 -1.20 -36.40 11.05
CA ARG A 112 -1.50 -37.75 10.53
C ARG A 112 -0.22 -38.56 10.29
N ALA A 113 0.80 -37.94 9.70
CA ALA A 113 2.09 -38.58 9.47
C ALA A 113 2.77 -38.96 10.80
N GLN A 114 2.74 -38.08 11.80
CA GLN A 114 3.25 -38.35 13.14
C GLN A 114 2.54 -39.54 13.80
N GLN A 115 1.21 -39.61 13.69
CA GLN A 115 0.44 -40.75 14.20
C GLN A 115 0.83 -42.06 13.49
N THR A 116 0.97 -42.02 12.17
CA THR A 116 1.36 -43.21 11.39
C THR A 116 2.75 -43.71 11.78
N VAL A 117 3.69 -42.80 12.02
CA VAL A 117 5.03 -43.15 12.53
C VAL A 117 4.95 -43.81 13.91
N ALA A 118 4.13 -43.26 14.82
CA ALA A 118 3.93 -43.84 16.15
C ALA A 118 3.32 -45.26 16.06
N ASP A 119 2.30 -45.45 15.22
CA ASP A 119 1.65 -46.75 15.01
C ASP A 119 2.63 -47.79 14.45
N LEU A 120 3.46 -47.41 13.47
CA LEU A 120 4.49 -48.27 12.91
C LEU A 120 5.57 -48.64 13.95
N GLN A 121 5.95 -47.71 14.82
CA GLN A 121 6.89 -47.99 15.91
C GLN A 121 6.33 -49.03 16.88
N VAL A 122 5.03 -48.96 17.21
CA VAL A 122 4.34 -49.95 18.05
C VAL A 122 4.30 -51.32 17.36
N GLN A 123 3.94 -51.37 16.08
CA GLN A 123 3.90 -52.62 15.30
C GLN A 123 5.28 -53.30 15.24
N LEU A 124 6.35 -52.53 15.01
CA LEU A 124 7.71 -53.06 14.99
C LEU A 124 8.12 -53.61 16.36
N ALA A 125 7.74 -52.94 17.46
CA ALA A 125 8.01 -53.44 18.81
C ALA A 125 7.27 -54.76 19.08
N GLN A 126 6.00 -54.86 18.68
CA GLN A 126 5.21 -56.09 18.82
C GLN A 126 5.76 -57.24 17.96
N GLY A 127 6.16 -56.96 16.71
CA GLY A 127 6.76 -57.96 15.82
C GLY A 127 8.02 -58.58 16.40
N ARG A 128 8.90 -57.77 17.01
CA ARG A 128 10.12 -58.26 17.68
C ARG A 128 9.81 -59.19 18.85
N THR A 129 8.82 -58.85 19.68
CA THR A 129 8.42 -59.71 20.81
C THR A 129 7.80 -61.04 20.38
N ALA A 130 7.12 -61.07 19.23
CA ALA A 130 6.54 -62.30 18.69
C ALA A 130 7.61 -63.23 18.07
N GLU A 131 8.66 -62.66 17.46
CA GLU A 131 9.76 -63.44 16.86
C GLU A 131 10.69 -64.06 17.93
N GLU A 132 10.82 -63.45 19.10
CA GLU A 132 11.58 -64.00 20.23
C GLU A 132 10.87 -65.16 20.97
N ALA A 133 9.59 -65.43 20.68
CA ALA A 133 8.79 -66.48 21.33
C ALA A 133 8.07 -67.34 20.27
N PRO A 134 8.57 -68.51 19.77
CA PRO A 134 9.19 -69.60 20.53
C PRO A 134 10.21 -70.44 19.71
N GLY A 135 11.51 -70.27 19.99
CA GLY A 135 12.48 -71.36 19.82
C GLY A 135 12.32 -72.36 20.97
N GLY A 136 11.18 -73.06 21.02
CA GLY A 136 10.94 -74.13 21.97
C GLY A 136 12.08 -75.15 21.85
N VAL A 137 12.92 -75.19 22.87
CA VAL A 137 13.89 -76.27 23.11
C VAL A 137 13.07 -77.56 23.07
N ILE A 138 13.13 -78.28 21.94
CA ILE A 138 12.68 -79.67 21.88
C ILE A 138 13.67 -80.41 22.78
N ALA A 139 13.35 -80.48 24.07
CA ALA A 139 14.06 -81.30 25.02
C ALA A 139 13.89 -82.74 24.53
N ALA A 140 14.93 -83.27 23.88
CA ALA A 140 15.02 -84.66 23.49
C ALA A 140 14.91 -85.51 24.77
N SER A 141 13.79 -86.20 24.93
CA SER A 141 13.57 -87.17 25.99
C SER A 141 14.48 -88.38 25.76
N GLU A 142 15.51 -88.51 26.60
CA GLU A 142 16.35 -89.71 26.72
C GLU A 142 15.51 -90.89 27.26
N PRO A 143 15.52 -92.07 26.61
CA PRO A 143 14.85 -93.26 27.13
C PRO A 143 15.74 -93.95 28.17
N ALA A 144 15.24 -94.11 29.39
CA ALA A 144 15.89 -94.89 30.44
C ALA A 144 15.77 -96.40 30.16
N ALA A 145 16.88 -97.11 30.33
CA ALA A 145 17.05 -98.56 30.23
C ALA A 145 16.83 -99.27 31.56
#